data_AF-A0A1Q8BQ29-F1
#
_entry.id   AF-A0A1Q8BQ29-F1
#
_cell.length_a   1.000
_cell.length_b   1.000
_cell.length_c   1.000
_cell.angle_alpha   90.00
_cell.angle_beta   90.00
_cell.angle_gamma   90.00
#
_symmetry.space_group_name_H-M   'P 1'
#
loop_
_entity.id
_entity.type
_entity.pdbx_description
1 polymer ?
#
loop_
_entity_poly.entity_id
_entity_poly.type
_entity_poly.pdbx_seq_one_letter_code
_entity_poly.pdbx_strand_id
1 'polypeptide(L)'
;FQENINSYLQGGPDDVFGWFAGYRMRFFAEQGLVGDISDVWSDIGSGFSDAMKDQATGSDGKQYFVPLYYYPWAIFYRKSLWQERGYEPPSTMDELVALAKTMQGDGLTPIAFGDSDGWPAMGTFDYLNLRINGYDFHVELMAGEKAWNSQEVKTVFDAWREILPYHQTDALGRTWQEA
;
A
#
# COMPACT_ATOMS: atom_id res chain seq x y z
N PHE A 1 -21.24 -0.14 -6.33
CA PHE A 1 -21.09 -1.45 -5.64
C PHE A 1 -20.47 -1.29 -4.26
N GLN A 2 -19.25 -0.73 -4.14
CA GLN A 2 -18.54 -0.65 -2.85
C GLN A 2 -19.22 0.22 -1.77
N GLU A 3 -19.90 1.29 -2.16
CA GLU A 3 -20.63 2.19 -1.23
C GLU A 3 -21.86 1.51 -0.61
N ASN A 4 -22.45 0.53 -1.30
CA ASN A 4 -23.69 -0.15 -0.89
C ASN A 4 -23.46 -1.59 -0.38
N ILE A 5 -22.20 -2.04 -0.26
CA ILE A 5 -21.88 -3.45 0.03
C ILE A 5 -22.50 -3.93 1.35
N ASN A 6 -22.60 -3.07 2.38
CA ASN A 6 -23.20 -3.46 3.66
C ASN A 6 -24.70 -3.82 3.48
N SER A 7 -25.45 -2.98 2.75
CA SER A 7 -26.86 -3.23 2.45
C SER A 7 -27.05 -4.42 1.52
N TYR A 8 -26.14 -4.60 0.54
CA TYR A 8 -26.14 -5.73 -0.37
C TYR A 8 -25.96 -7.06 0.39
N LEU A 9 -24.96 -7.16 1.27
CA LEU A 9 -24.67 -8.37 2.05
C LEU A 9 -25.78 -8.72 3.05
N GLN A 10 -26.51 -7.74 3.56
CA GLN A 10 -27.61 -7.96 4.52
C GLN A 10 -28.96 -8.28 3.88
N GLY A 11 -29.15 -7.99 2.58
CA GLY A 11 -30.44 -8.16 1.92
C GLY A 11 -30.64 -9.52 1.29
N GLY A 12 -29.70 -9.91 0.42
CA GLY A 12 -29.81 -11.10 -0.43
C GLY A 12 -28.73 -11.04 -1.51
N PRO A 13 -27.45 -11.18 -1.13
CA PRO A 13 -26.34 -11.08 -2.07
C PRO A 13 -26.33 -12.27 -3.05
N ASP A 14 -25.68 -12.08 -4.19
CA ASP A 14 -25.30 -13.16 -5.09
C ASP A 14 -24.36 -14.17 -4.40
N ASP A 15 -24.31 -15.41 -4.90
CA ASP A 15 -23.48 -16.49 -4.34
C ASP A 15 -21.98 -16.15 -4.31
N VAL A 16 -21.50 -15.39 -5.31
CA VAL A 16 -20.10 -14.94 -5.42
C VAL A 16 -20.09 -13.50 -5.91
N PHE A 17 -19.23 -12.66 -5.32
CA PHE A 17 -19.06 -11.27 -5.70
C PHE A 17 -17.60 -10.83 -5.64
N GLY A 18 -17.26 -9.77 -6.37
CA GLY A 18 -15.93 -9.18 -6.35
C GLY A 18 -15.69 -8.32 -5.11
N TRP A 19 -14.66 -8.64 -4.34
CA TRP A 19 -14.20 -7.84 -3.21
C TRP A 19 -12.67 -7.86 -3.10
N PHE A 20 -12.10 -7.10 -2.16
CA PHE A 20 -10.65 -7.00 -1.96
C PHE A 20 -10.26 -7.28 -0.50
N ALA A 21 -9.00 -7.65 -0.31
CA ALA A 21 -8.40 -7.95 0.99
C ALA A 21 -8.44 -6.73 1.95
N GLY A 22 -8.20 -6.98 3.23
CA GLY A 22 -8.00 -5.93 4.24
C GLY A 22 -9.15 -5.79 5.24
N TYR A 23 -9.25 -4.61 5.86
CA TYR A 23 -10.10 -4.38 7.04
C TYR A 23 -11.56 -4.79 6.85
N ARG A 24 -12.20 -4.34 5.76
CA ARG A 24 -13.62 -4.58 5.53
C ARG A 24 -13.94 -6.06 5.27
N MET A 25 -13.03 -6.80 4.63
CA MET A 25 -13.18 -8.25 4.46
C MET A 25 -13.26 -8.94 5.82
N ARG A 26 -12.31 -8.65 6.72
CA ARG A 26 -12.30 -9.18 8.09
C ARG A 26 -13.55 -8.79 8.87
N PHE A 27 -13.97 -7.53 8.76
CA PHE A 27 -15.22 -7.06 9.36
C PHE A 27 -16.44 -7.84 8.85
N PHE A 28 -16.55 -8.12 7.55
CA PHE A 28 -17.67 -8.91 7.02
C PHE A 28 -17.65 -10.36 7.52
N ALA A 29 -16.46 -10.96 7.62
CA ALA A 29 -16.28 -12.29 8.20
C ALA A 29 -16.73 -12.35 9.67
N GLU A 30 -16.29 -11.39 10.49
CA GLU A 30 -16.69 -11.27 11.89
C GLU A 30 -18.19 -11.06 12.09
N GLN A 31 -18.86 -10.37 11.15
CA GLN A 31 -20.30 -10.18 11.16
C GLN A 31 -21.08 -11.37 10.55
N GLY A 32 -20.40 -12.41 10.07
CA GLY A 32 -21.03 -13.56 9.41
C GLY A 32 -21.69 -13.23 8.07
N LEU A 33 -21.26 -12.15 7.42
CA LEU A 33 -21.81 -11.68 6.14
C LEU A 33 -21.17 -12.34 4.91
N VAL A 34 -20.09 -13.08 5.11
CA VAL A 34 -19.40 -13.87 4.08
C VAL A 34 -19.10 -15.27 4.63
N GLY A 35 -19.15 -16.27 3.74
CA GLY A 35 -18.96 -17.67 4.10
C GLY A 35 -17.48 -18.06 4.23
N ASP A 36 -17.21 -19.00 5.14
CA ASP A 36 -15.95 -19.72 5.23
C ASP A 36 -15.77 -20.61 3.99
N ILE A 37 -14.64 -20.45 3.30
CA ILE A 37 -14.25 -21.22 2.12
C ILE A 37 -12.93 -22.00 2.34
N SER A 38 -12.64 -22.35 3.60
CA SER A 38 -11.43 -23.11 3.94
C SER A 38 -11.37 -24.48 3.24
N ASP A 39 -12.53 -25.05 2.89
CA ASP A 39 -12.65 -26.25 2.06
C ASP A 39 -12.11 -26.02 0.65
N VAL A 40 -12.46 -24.91 -0.01
CA VAL A 40 -11.89 -24.51 -1.31
C VAL A 40 -10.37 -24.34 -1.21
N TRP A 41 -9.89 -23.73 -0.12
CA TRP A 41 -8.47 -23.54 0.13
C TRP A 41 -7.70 -24.84 0.40
N SER A 42 -8.38 -25.90 0.84
CA SER A 42 -7.76 -27.21 0.98
C SER A 42 -7.36 -27.82 -0.38
N ASP A 43 -8.08 -27.47 -1.44
CA ASP A 43 -7.81 -27.92 -2.81
C ASP A 43 -6.83 -27.00 -3.54
N ILE A 44 -7.04 -25.67 -3.47
CA ILE A 44 -6.30 -24.70 -4.29
C ILE A 44 -5.10 -24.09 -3.59
N GLY A 45 -5.00 -24.21 -2.26
CA GLY A 45 -4.07 -23.44 -1.43
C GLY A 45 -2.60 -23.64 -1.79
N SER A 46 -2.23 -24.81 -2.30
CA SER A 46 -0.87 -25.10 -2.78
C SER A 46 -0.41 -24.23 -3.96
N GLY A 47 -1.37 -23.62 -4.68
CA GLY A 47 -1.09 -22.67 -5.75
C GLY A 47 -0.81 -21.24 -5.29
N PHE A 48 -0.93 -20.96 -3.99
CA PHE A 48 -0.77 -19.63 -3.40
C PHE A 48 0.41 -19.59 -2.43
N SER A 49 1.01 -18.42 -2.28
CA SER A 49 1.98 -18.17 -1.21
C SER A 49 1.28 -18.01 0.15
N ASP A 50 2.03 -18.20 1.24
CA ASP A 50 1.52 -17.95 2.60
C ASP A 50 1.00 -16.51 2.74
N ALA A 51 1.70 -15.52 2.18
CA ALA A 51 1.24 -14.14 2.21
C ALA A 51 -0.12 -13.94 1.52
N MET A 52 -0.42 -14.67 0.43
CA MET A 52 -1.74 -14.61 -0.22
C MET A 52 -2.81 -15.29 0.62
N LYS A 53 -2.46 -16.39 1.30
CA LYS A 53 -3.35 -17.07 2.24
C LYS A 53 -3.67 -16.19 3.46
N ASP A 54 -2.67 -15.51 4.01
CA ASP A 54 -2.83 -14.62 5.15
C ASP A 54 -3.79 -13.47 4.82
N GLN A 55 -3.68 -12.89 3.62
CA GLN A 55 -4.60 -11.85 3.16
C GLN A 55 -6.05 -12.36 3.02
N ALA A 56 -6.23 -13.63 2.69
CA ALA A 56 -7.54 -14.29 2.61
C ALA A 56 -8.11 -14.71 3.96
N THR A 57 -7.33 -14.59 5.04
CA THR A 57 -7.67 -15.15 6.35
C THR A 57 -8.31 -14.11 7.27
N GLY A 58 -9.44 -14.48 7.88
CA GLY A 58 -10.14 -13.69 8.89
C GLY A 58 -9.52 -13.81 10.28
N SER A 59 -10.01 -13.01 11.23
CA SER A 59 -9.54 -12.99 12.63
C SER A 59 -9.74 -14.35 13.35
N ASP A 60 -10.59 -15.22 12.82
CA ASP A 60 -10.86 -16.56 13.33
C ASP A 60 -10.02 -17.68 12.67
N GLY A 61 -9.08 -17.31 11.78
CA GLY A 61 -8.16 -18.23 11.11
C GLY A 61 -8.73 -18.93 9.86
N LYS A 62 -9.94 -18.59 9.44
CA LYS A 62 -10.61 -19.16 8.26
C LYS A 62 -10.41 -18.32 7.01
N GLN A 63 -10.59 -18.91 5.83
CA GLN A 63 -10.43 -18.21 4.56
C GLN A 63 -11.76 -17.71 3.99
N TYR A 64 -11.76 -16.50 3.41
CA TYR A 64 -13.00 -15.80 3.01
C TYR A 64 -13.03 -15.29 1.57
N PHE A 65 -11.92 -15.35 0.84
CA PHE A 65 -11.90 -15.07 -0.60
C PHE A 65 -10.75 -15.81 -1.30
N VAL A 66 -10.80 -15.82 -2.64
CA VAL A 66 -9.71 -16.33 -3.49
C VAL A 66 -9.07 -15.14 -4.22
N PRO A 67 -7.77 -14.85 -4.00
CA PRO A 67 -7.07 -13.79 -4.72
C PRO A 67 -7.03 -14.07 -6.22
N LEU A 68 -7.32 -13.05 -7.06
CA LEU A 68 -7.24 -13.17 -8.51
C LEU A 68 -6.00 -12.49 -9.09
N TYR A 69 -5.74 -11.24 -8.70
CA TYR A 69 -4.57 -10.48 -9.11
C TYR A 69 -4.24 -9.41 -8.07
N TYR A 70 -3.00 -8.92 -8.11
CA TYR A 70 -2.54 -7.75 -7.37
C TYR A 70 -1.56 -6.97 -8.25
N TYR A 71 -1.26 -5.73 -7.87
CA TYR A 71 -0.24 -4.92 -8.54
C TYR A 71 0.67 -4.28 -7.48
N PRO A 72 1.96 -4.10 -7.78
CA PRO A 72 2.88 -3.47 -6.84
C PRO A 72 2.71 -1.95 -6.86
N TRP A 73 2.93 -1.34 -5.69
CA TRP A 73 3.40 0.04 -5.61
C TRP A 73 4.92 0.04 -5.60
N ALA A 74 5.53 0.84 -6.47
CA ALA A 74 6.97 0.83 -6.70
C ALA A 74 7.47 2.18 -7.21
N ILE A 75 8.77 2.40 -7.06
CA ILE A 75 9.46 3.54 -7.70
C ILE A 75 9.77 3.14 -9.14
N PHE A 76 9.26 3.93 -10.09
CA PHE A 76 9.50 3.75 -11.51
C PHE A 76 10.61 4.68 -12.01
N TYR A 77 11.39 4.23 -12.99
CA TYR A 77 12.43 5.04 -13.61
C TYR A 77 12.66 4.69 -15.08
N ARG A 78 13.23 5.64 -15.82
CA ARG A 78 13.58 5.47 -17.24
C ARG A 78 14.98 4.86 -17.38
N LYS A 79 15.04 3.58 -17.72
CA LYS A 79 16.30 2.82 -17.86
C LYS A 79 17.36 3.49 -18.74
N SER A 80 16.98 4.06 -19.88
CA SER A 80 17.94 4.72 -20.79
C SER A 80 18.60 5.95 -20.18
N LEU A 81 17.83 6.76 -19.43
CA LEU A 81 18.36 7.93 -18.73
C LEU A 81 19.30 7.51 -17.60
N TRP A 82 18.94 6.47 -16.84
CA TRP A 82 19.78 5.96 -15.76
C TRP A 82 21.11 5.41 -16.28
N GLN A 83 21.08 4.69 -17.41
CA GLN A 83 22.29 4.22 -18.06
C GLN A 83 23.16 5.37 -18.58
N GLU A 84 22.57 6.40 -19.19
CA GLU A 84 23.29 7.59 -19.66
C GLU A 84 23.98 8.34 -18.51
N ARG A 85 23.30 8.44 -17.36
CA ARG A 85 23.77 9.20 -16.20
C ARG A 85 24.57 8.39 -15.18
N GLY A 86 24.67 7.07 -15.36
CA GLY A 86 25.35 6.17 -14.42
C GLY A 86 24.65 6.09 -13.05
N TYR A 87 23.32 6.18 -13.03
CA TYR A 87 22.53 6.03 -11.81
C TYR A 87 22.30 4.55 -11.48
N GLU A 88 22.37 4.22 -10.20
CA GLU A 88 22.12 2.87 -9.68
C GLU A 88 20.94 2.88 -8.71
N PRO A 89 20.13 1.80 -8.64
CA PRO A 89 19.02 1.71 -7.70
C PRO A 89 19.51 1.78 -6.26
N PRO A 90 18.98 2.74 -5.45
CA PRO A 90 19.38 2.85 -4.06
C PRO A 90 18.76 1.70 -3.24
N SER A 91 19.55 1.16 -2.32
CA SER A 91 19.14 0.11 -1.38
C SER A 91 18.83 0.65 0.02
N THR A 92 19.24 1.88 0.32
CA THR A 92 19.05 2.54 1.62
C THR A 92 18.46 3.95 1.45
N MET A 93 17.93 4.52 2.54
CA MET A 93 17.44 5.90 2.55
C MET A 93 18.59 6.89 2.24
N ASP A 94 19.76 6.69 2.83
CA ASP A 94 20.93 7.54 2.59
C ASP A 94 21.37 7.51 1.13
N GLU A 95 21.34 6.34 0.49
CA GLU A 95 21.61 6.20 -0.94
C GLU A 95 20.54 6.86 -1.80
N LEU A 96 19.26 6.77 -1.42
CA LEU A 96 18.17 7.45 -2.11
C LEU A 96 18.35 8.98 -2.04
N VAL A 97 18.68 9.51 -0.87
CA VAL A 97 18.95 10.94 -0.66
C VAL A 97 20.19 11.38 -1.43
N ALA A 98 21.26 10.59 -1.45
CA ALA A 98 22.46 10.87 -2.22
C ALA A 98 22.17 10.91 -3.73
N LEU A 99 21.43 9.92 -4.24
CA LEU A 99 21.00 9.87 -5.64
C LEU A 99 20.13 11.08 -6.00
N ALA A 100 19.18 11.45 -5.13
CA ALA A 100 18.30 12.57 -5.36
C ALA A 100 19.06 13.91 -5.42
N LYS A 101 20.09 14.10 -4.59
CA LYS A 101 20.99 15.27 -4.67
C LYS A 101 21.75 15.31 -5.99
N THR A 102 22.26 14.16 -6.46
CA THR A 102 22.91 14.07 -7.78
C THR A 102 21.95 14.44 -8.90
N MET A 103 20.72 13.89 -8.89
CA MET A 103 19.69 14.22 -9.89
C MET A 103 19.34 15.72 -9.91
N GLN A 104 19.25 16.37 -8.75
CA GLN A 104 19.07 17.83 -8.69
C GLN A 104 20.26 18.59 -9.29
N GLY A 105 21.49 18.14 -9.03
CA GLY A 105 22.71 18.70 -9.64
C GLY A 105 22.74 18.55 -11.16
N ASP A 106 22.13 17.49 -11.69
CA ASP A 106 21.95 17.24 -13.12
C ASP A 106 20.76 18.00 -13.73
N GLY A 107 20.05 18.81 -12.95
CA GLY A 107 18.90 19.61 -13.40
C GLY A 107 17.59 18.82 -13.51
N LEU A 108 17.49 17.67 -12.85
CA LEU A 108 16.30 16.83 -12.84
C LEU A 108 15.49 16.99 -11.54
N THR A 109 14.19 16.78 -11.63
CA THR A 109 13.34 16.52 -10.47
C THR A 109 13.49 15.04 -10.07
N PRO A 110 13.99 14.71 -8.86
CA PRO A 110 14.24 13.31 -8.50
C PRO A 110 12.99 12.46 -8.35
N ILE A 111 11.95 12.98 -7.68
CA ILE A 111 10.70 12.28 -7.42
C ILE A 111 9.56 13.09 -8.02
N ALA A 112 9.03 12.62 -9.15
CA ALA A 112 7.77 13.12 -9.70
C ALA A 112 6.64 12.89 -8.67
N PHE A 113 5.83 13.92 -8.41
CA PHE A 113 4.83 13.84 -7.36
C PHE A 113 3.60 14.71 -7.66
N GLY A 114 2.42 14.10 -7.54
CA GLY A 114 1.12 14.73 -7.68
C GLY A 114 0.16 14.13 -6.65
N ASP A 115 -0.58 14.98 -5.96
CA ASP A 115 -1.45 14.62 -4.84
C ASP A 115 -2.77 15.42 -4.84
N SER A 116 -3.17 16.00 -5.97
CA SER A 116 -4.50 16.65 -6.05
C SER A 116 -5.66 15.66 -5.83
N ASP A 117 -5.42 14.38 -6.07
CA ASP A 117 -6.36 13.28 -5.86
C ASP A 117 -6.36 12.75 -4.41
N GLY A 118 -5.42 13.20 -3.57
CA GLY A 118 -5.27 12.90 -2.14
C GLY A 118 -4.81 11.47 -1.78
N TRP A 119 -5.18 10.45 -2.56
CA TRP A 119 -4.72 9.08 -2.33
C TRP A 119 -3.25 8.82 -2.67
N PRO A 120 -2.59 9.51 -3.64
CA PRO A 120 -1.20 9.19 -3.98
C PRO A 120 -0.21 9.33 -2.81
N ALA A 121 -0.34 10.38 -1.99
CA ALA A 121 0.53 10.58 -0.83
C ALA A 121 0.34 9.52 0.27
N MET A 122 -0.83 8.87 0.34
CA MET A 122 -1.07 7.79 1.31
C MET A 122 -0.10 6.64 1.08
N GLY A 123 0.23 6.30 -0.17
CA GLY A 123 1.21 5.26 -0.46
C GLY A 123 2.62 5.59 0.02
N THR A 124 3.01 6.88 0.01
CA THR A 124 4.29 7.31 0.59
C THR A 124 4.30 7.09 2.11
N PHE A 125 3.23 7.46 2.80
CA PHE A 125 3.07 7.19 4.23
C PHE A 125 3.17 5.68 4.51
N ASP A 126 2.43 4.86 3.76
CA ASP A 126 2.37 3.42 3.95
C ASP A 126 3.76 2.80 3.82
N TYR A 127 4.49 3.07 2.74
CA TYR A 127 5.81 2.49 2.52
C TYR A 127 6.86 2.97 3.51
N LEU A 128 6.84 4.24 3.91
CA LEU A 128 7.73 4.73 4.96
C LEU A 128 7.42 4.03 6.30
N ASN A 129 6.14 3.92 6.66
CA ASN A 129 5.73 3.24 7.89
C ASN A 129 6.11 1.75 7.88
N LEU A 130 5.88 1.05 6.76
CA LEU A 130 6.26 -0.35 6.58
C LEU A 130 7.78 -0.58 6.68
N ARG A 131 8.60 0.37 6.18
CA ARG A 131 10.07 0.26 6.25
C ARG A 131 10.63 0.62 7.62
N ILE A 132 10.02 1.56 8.34
CA ILE A 132 10.51 2.08 9.61
C ILE A 132 9.99 1.26 10.79
N ASN A 133 8.68 1.00 10.82
CA ASN A 133 7.99 0.40 11.96
C ASN A 133 7.51 -1.04 11.70
N GLY A 134 7.57 -1.51 10.45
CA GLY A 134 7.19 -2.88 10.06
C GLY A 134 5.70 -3.05 9.75
N TYR A 135 5.36 -4.24 9.25
CA TYR A 135 4.00 -4.58 8.82
C TYR A 135 2.99 -4.60 9.97
N ASP A 136 3.33 -5.25 11.08
CA ASP A 136 2.41 -5.39 12.21
C ASP A 136 2.01 -4.03 12.79
N PHE A 137 2.99 -3.15 13.04
CA PHE A 137 2.70 -1.79 13.50
C PHE A 137 1.80 -1.03 12.52
N HIS A 138 2.07 -1.14 11.21
CA HIS A 138 1.24 -0.50 10.19
C HIS A 138 -0.21 -1.00 10.27
N VAL A 139 -0.43 -2.31 10.34
CA VAL A 139 -1.77 -2.90 10.43
C VAL A 139 -2.48 -2.49 11.73
N GLU A 140 -1.79 -2.53 12.87
CA GLU A 140 -2.32 -2.12 14.17
C GLU A 140 -2.68 -0.62 14.19
N LEU A 141 -1.88 0.24 13.54
CA LEU A 141 -2.19 1.66 13.37
C LEU A 141 -3.44 1.86 12.52
N MET A 142 -3.58 1.15 11.39
CA MET A 142 -4.76 1.23 10.53
C MET A 142 -6.02 0.70 11.22
N ALA A 143 -5.88 -0.26 12.14
CA ALA A 143 -6.97 -0.80 12.94
C ALA A 143 -7.36 0.12 14.13
N GLY A 144 -6.59 1.17 14.40
CA GLY A 144 -6.82 2.07 15.54
C GLY A 144 -6.29 1.55 16.88
N GLU A 145 -5.48 0.50 16.86
CA GLU A 145 -4.85 -0.10 18.05
C GLU A 145 -3.57 0.65 18.47
N LYS A 146 -2.96 1.39 17.54
CA LYS A 146 -1.90 2.39 17.83
C LYS A 146 -2.43 3.80 17.67
N ALA A 147 -1.86 4.71 18.45
CA ALA A 147 -2.24 6.11 18.41
C ALA A 147 -1.51 6.85 17.28
N TRP A 148 -2.25 7.61 16.48
CA TRP A 148 -1.68 8.45 15.41
C TRP A 148 -0.71 9.54 15.88
N ASN A 149 -0.74 9.88 17.17
CA ASN A 149 0.18 10.86 17.78
C ASN A 149 1.42 10.23 18.46
N SER A 150 1.67 8.93 18.23
CA SER A 150 2.79 8.20 18.80
C SER A 150 4.16 8.65 18.25
N GLN A 151 5.25 8.20 18.88
CA GLN A 151 6.60 8.55 18.43
C GLN A 151 6.94 7.87 17.10
N GLU A 152 6.47 6.65 16.89
CA GLU A 152 6.65 5.86 15.67
C GLU A 152 6.07 6.57 14.45
N VAL A 153 4.87 7.15 14.58
CA VAL A 153 4.24 7.93 13.50
C VAL A 153 5.00 9.22 13.24
N LYS A 154 5.51 9.89 14.28
CA LYS A 154 6.37 11.08 14.11
C LYS A 154 7.65 10.73 13.35
N THR A 155 8.28 9.58 13.64
CA THR A 155 9.47 9.12 12.92
C THR A 155 9.19 8.92 11.43
N VAL A 156 8.00 8.45 11.04
CA VAL A 156 7.59 8.37 9.63
C VAL A 156 7.58 9.74 8.98
N PHE A 157 6.99 10.75 9.64
CA PHE A 157 6.96 12.11 9.12
C PHE A 157 8.32 12.82 9.15
N ASP A 158 9.21 12.47 10.07
CA ASP A 158 10.59 12.96 10.07
C ASP A 158 11.37 12.39 8.87
N ALA A 159 11.23 11.09 8.57
CA ALA A 159 11.80 10.49 7.37
C ALA A 159 11.18 11.08 6.09
N TRP A 160 9.87 11.34 6.07
CA TRP A 160 9.24 12.01 4.94
C TRP A 160 9.79 13.44 4.76
N ARG A 161 9.99 14.18 5.85
CA ARG A 161 10.58 15.53 5.80
C ARG A 161 11.97 15.53 5.16
N GLU A 162 12.76 14.48 5.36
CA GLU A 162 14.09 14.34 4.76
C GLU A 162 14.02 14.23 3.23
N ILE A 163 13.04 13.50 2.69
CA ILE A 163 12.88 13.30 1.24
C ILE A 163 11.98 14.35 0.57
N LEU A 164 11.23 15.13 1.35
CA LEU A 164 10.30 16.15 0.84
C LEU A 164 10.96 17.16 -0.12
N PRO A 165 12.20 17.64 0.11
CA PRO A 165 12.89 18.54 -0.82
C PRO A 165 13.20 17.95 -2.21
N TYR A 166 13.09 16.63 -2.37
CA TYR A 166 13.35 15.93 -3.64
C TYR A 166 12.05 15.60 -4.39
N HIS A 167 10.89 15.88 -3.80
CA HIS A 167 9.60 15.77 -4.47
C HIS A 167 9.39 16.98 -5.40
N GLN A 168 8.68 16.74 -6.50
CA GLN A 168 8.22 17.80 -7.39
C GLN A 168 7.38 18.82 -6.62
N THR A 169 7.65 20.11 -6.82
CA THR A 169 6.91 21.20 -6.17
C THR A 169 5.45 21.24 -6.62
N ASP A 170 4.59 21.91 -5.85
CA ASP A 170 3.18 22.14 -6.19
C ASP A 170 2.36 20.85 -6.37
N ALA A 171 2.76 19.78 -5.69
CA ALA A 171 2.12 18.46 -5.81
C ALA A 171 0.62 18.47 -5.50
N LEU A 172 0.15 19.30 -4.56
CA LEU A 172 -1.27 19.42 -4.23
C LEU A 172 -2.13 19.98 -5.37
N GLY A 173 -1.51 20.66 -6.34
CA GLY A 173 -2.18 21.16 -7.54
C GLY A 173 -1.98 20.29 -8.77
N ARG A 174 -1.33 19.12 -8.63
CA ARG A 174 -0.96 18.24 -9.74
C ARG A 174 -1.63 16.87 -9.59
N THR A 175 -2.22 16.38 -10.68
CA THR A 175 -2.75 15.01 -10.75
C THR A 175 -1.62 14.00 -10.87
N TRP A 176 -1.83 12.76 -10.43
CA TRP A 176 -0.78 11.74 -10.55
C TRP A 176 -0.42 11.40 -12.01
N GLN A 177 -1.31 11.69 -12.97
CA GLN A 177 -1.06 11.51 -14.40
C GLN A 177 -0.16 12.60 -15.00
N GLU A 178 -0.10 13.78 -14.39
CA GLU A 178 0.73 14.91 -14.81
C GLU A 178 2.13 14.88 -14.19
N ALA A 179 2.31 14.09 -13.14
CA ALA A 179 3.60 13.82 -12.50
C ALA A 179 4.44 12.85 -13.38
#